data_AF-A0A0Q0BJQ4-F1
#
_entry.id   AF-A0A0Q0BJQ4-F1
#
_cell.length_a   1.000
_cell.length_b   1.000
_cell.length_c   1.000
_cell.angle_alpha   90.00
_cell.angle_beta   90.00
_cell.angle_gamma   90.00
#
_symmetry.space_group_name_H-M   'P 1'
#
loop_
_entity.id
_entity.type
_entity.pdbx_description
1 polymer ?
#
loop_
_entity_poly.entity_id
_entity_poly.type
_entity_poly.pdbx_seq_one_letter_code
_entity_poly.pdbx_strand_id
1 'polypeptide(L)'
;MPMNIPNLITVLRVLLIPIFILLFYMPYHWSYMAASAVFAFAAATDWLDGYLARRLEQSTPFGAFLDPVADKLMVAVALVLLVQAHANLWLTLPAAVIIGRDIVISAL
;
A
#
# COMPACT_ATOMS: atom_id res chain seq x y z
N MET A 1 -10.59 8.40 21.06
CA MET A 1 -10.74 9.09 19.76
C MET A 1 -11.72 8.27 18.95
N PRO A 2 -12.86 8.80 18.45
CA PRO A 2 -13.83 7.92 17.80
C PRO A 2 -13.18 7.35 16.53
N MET A 3 -13.06 6.02 16.50
CA MET A 3 -12.60 5.30 15.31
C MET A 3 -13.71 5.39 14.28
N ASN A 4 -13.55 6.27 13.30
CA ASN A 4 -14.43 6.33 12.15
C ASN A 4 -14.07 5.21 11.17
N ILE A 5 -15.06 4.75 10.41
CA ILE A 5 -14.91 3.65 9.43
C ILE A 5 -13.71 3.89 8.48
N PRO A 6 -13.46 5.11 7.94
CA PRO A 6 -12.30 5.37 7.08
C PRO A 6 -10.96 5.13 7.78
N ASN A 7 -10.80 5.59 9.03
CA ASN A 7 -9.55 5.39 9.77
C ASN A 7 -9.27 3.91 10.06
N LEU A 8 -10.32 3.10 10.26
CA LEU A 8 -10.16 1.65 10.44
C LEU A 8 -9.63 1.00 9.15
N ILE A 9 -10.10 1.45 7.99
CA ILE A 9 -9.65 0.96 6.68
C ILE A 9 -8.19 1.35 6.43
N THR A 10 -7.80 2.59 6.72
CA THR A 10 -6.40 3.02 6.56
C THR A 10 -5.45 2.24 7.49
N VAL A 11 -5.83 2.02 8.75
CA VAL A 11 -5.04 1.19 9.69
C VAL A 11 -4.97 -0.26 9.22
N LEU A 12 -6.06 -0.82 8.69
CA LEU A 12 -6.06 -2.13 8.08
C LEU A 12 -5.03 -2.21 6.94
N ARG A 13 -4.95 -1.20 6.06
CA ARG A 13 -3.97 -1.15 4.96
C ARG A 13 -2.54 -1.23 5.47
N VAL A 14 -2.20 -0.48 6.52
CA VAL A 14 -0.87 -0.54 7.15
C VAL A 14 -0.58 -1.94 7.70
N LEU A 15 -1.57 -2.61 8.29
CA LEU A 15 -1.43 -3.99 8.78
C LEU A 15 -1.31 -5.02 7.64
N LEU A 16 -1.83 -4.72 6.45
CA LEU A 16 -1.67 -5.59 5.28
C LEU A 16 -0.23 -5.59 4.75
N ILE A 17 0.57 -4.56 4.99
CA ILE A 17 1.97 -4.49 4.54
C ILE A 17 2.82 -5.65 5.10
N PRO A 18 2.90 -5.90 6.42
CA PRO A 18 3.64 -7.04 6.95
C PRO A 18 3.06 -8.38 6.50
N ILE A 19 1.73 -8.48 6.33
CA ILE A 19 1.08 -9.69 5.80
C ILE A 19 1.52 -9.95 4.35
N PHE A 20 1.56 -8.91 3.53
CA PHE A 20 2.03 -8.97 2.15
C PHE A 20 3.48 -9.43 2.08
N ILE A 21 4.36 -8.88 2.91
CA ILE A 21 5.78 -9.29 3.00
C ILE A 21 5.88 -10.77 3.39
N LEU A 22 5.14 -11.21 4.41
CA LEU A 22 5.14 -12.59 4.87
C LEU A 22 4.69 -13.56 3.78
N LEU A 23 3.61 -13.22 3.08
CA LEU A 23 3.12 -14.02 1.96
C LEU A 23 4.14 -14.07 0.82
N PHE A 24 4.77 -12.96 0.48
CA PHE A 24 5.74 -12.91 -0.61
C PHE A 24 6.94 -13.85 -0.38
N TYR A 25 7.44 -13.95 0.86
CA TYR A 25 8.57 -14.83 1.20
C TYR A 25 8.20 -16.28 1.50
N MET A 26 6.90 -16.59 1.52
CA MET A 26 6.46 -17.93 1.87
C MET A 26 6.77 -18.92 0.74
N PRO A 27 7.38 -20.10 1.03
CA PRO A 27 7.89 -21.02 0.02
C PRO A 27 6.79 -21.93 -0.57
N TYR A 28 5.61 -21.39 -0.86
CA TYR A 28 4.52 -22.13 -1.48
C TYR A 28 4.10 -21.48 -2.80
N HIS A 29 3.73 -22.27 -3.81
CA HIS A 29 3.31 -21.73 -5.10
C HIS A 29 2.09 -20.79 -5.05
N TRP A 30 1.20 -21.00 -4.07
CA TRP A 30 0.01 -20.15 -3.87
C TRP A 30 0.35 -18.80 -3.23
N SER A 31 1.56 -18.65 -2.67
CA SER A 31 1.92 -17.49 -1.86
C SER A 31 1.99 -16.20 -2.68
N TYR A 32 2.52 -16.25 -3.90
CA TYR A 32 2.52 -15.12 -4.83
C TYR A 32 1.10 -14.69 -5.22
N MET A 33 0.20 -15.66 -5.44
CA MET A 33 -1.19 -15.36 -5.76
C MET A 33 -1.90 -14.73 -4.55
N ALA A 34 -1.64 -15.23 -3.34
CA ALA A 34 -2.16 -14.62 -2.11
C ALA A 34 -1.57 -13.22 -1.86
N ALA A 35 -0.28 -13.00 -2.08
CA ALA A 35 0.36 -11.69 -1.97
C ALA A 35 -0.26 -10.71 -3.00
N SER A 36 -0.47 -11.14 -4.24
CA SER A 36 -1.16 -10.31 -5.25
C SER A 36 -2.60 -10.00 -4.87
N ALA A 37 -3.32 -10.94 -4.24
CA ALA A 37 -4.68 -10.74 -3.76
C ALA A 37 -4.72 -9.73 -2.60
N VAL A 38 -3.76 -9.81 -1.68
CA VAL A 38 -3.61 -8.83 -0.59
C VAL A 38 -3.29 -7.44 -1.13
N PHE A 39 -2.39 -7.34 -2.11
CA PHE A 39 -2.07 -6.07 -2.76
C PHE A 39 -3.29 -5.47 -3.48
N ALA A 40 -4.01 -6.28 -4.25
CA ALA A 40 -5.23 -5.86 -4.94
C ALA A 40 -6.33 -5.43 -3.95
N PHE A 41 -6.49 -6.17 -2.84
CA PHE A 41 -7.43 -5.83 -1.78
C PHE A 41 -7.05 -4.50 -1.11
N ALA A 42 -5.77 -4.29 -0.80
CA ALA A 42 -5.27 -3.04 -0.23
C ALA A 42 -5.55 -1.85 -1.16
N ALA A 43 -5.30 -1.97 -2.47
CA ALA A 43 -5.61 -0.94 -3.45
C ALA A 43 -7.13 -0.69 -3.57
N ALA A 44 -7.95 -1.73 -3.52
CA ALA A 44 -9.42 -1.57 -3.53
C ALA A 44 -9.93 -0.85 -2.28
N THR A 45 -9.31 -1.09 -1.11
CA THR A 45 -9.70 -0.43 0.14
C THR A 45 -9.36 1.06 0.18
N ASP A 46 -8.33 1.50 -0.54
CA ASP A 46 -7.95 2.93 -0.75
C ASP A 46 -8.95 3.72 -1.60
N TRP A 47 -9.55 3.05 -2.57
CA TRP A 47 -10.65 3.66 -3.28
C TRP A 47 -11.91 3.77 -2.40
N LEU A 48 -12.15 2.75 -1.56
CA LEU A 48 -13.35 2.65 -0.74
C LEU A 48 -13.35 3.63 0.43
N ASP A 49 -12.26 3.82 1.15
CA ASP A 49 -12.20 4.80 2.25
C ASP A 49 -12.28 6.24 1.74
N GLY A 50 -11.64 6.56 0.61
CA GLY A 50 -11.79 7.85 -0.06
C GLY A 50 -13.23 8.13 -0.53
N TYR A 51 -13.97 7.08 -0.91
CA TYR A 51 -15.41 7.19 -1.23
C TYR A 51 -16.27 7.37 0.03
N LEU A 52 -16.03 6.57 1.07
CA LEU A 52 -16.77 6.61 2.33
C LEU A 52 -16.53 7.91 3.10
N ALA A 53 -15.31 8.41 3.14
CA ALA A 53 -14.96 9.68 3.78
C ALA A 53 -15.74 10.85 3.15
N ARG A 54 -15.89 10.86 1.82
CA ARG A 54 -16.68 11.85 1.08
C ARG A 54 -18.18 11.73 1.32
N ARG A 55 -18.70 10.49 1.43
CA ARG A 55 -20.13 10.22 1.63
C ARG A 55 -20.60 10.45 3.05
N LEU A 56 -19.75 10.17 4.04
CA LEU A 56 -20.10 10.23 5.45
C LEU A 56 -19.69 11.54 6.12
N GLU A 57 -19.01 12.45 5.41
CA GLU A 57 -18.44 13.70 5.96
C GLU A 57 -17.53 13.44 7.18
N GLN A 58 -16.94 12.24 7.25
CA GLN A 58 -16.12 11.76 8.36
C GLN A 58 -14.62 11.87 8.07
N SER A 59 -14.19 12.98 7.46
CA SER A 59 -12.77 13.27 7.28
C SER A 59 -12.12 13.63 8.62
N THR A 60 -11.01 12.98 8.93
CA THR A 60 -10.20 13.32 10.11
C THR A 60 -8.80 13.75 9.68
N PRO A 61 -8.15 14.70 10.39
CA PRO A 61 -6.79 15.13 10.05
C PRO A 61 -5.78 13.97 10.10
N PHE A 62 -5.97 13.03 11.03
CA PHE A 62 -5.14 11.85 11.18
C PHE A 62 -5.30 10.88 10.00
N GLY A 63 -6.53 10.56 9.60
CA GLY A 63 -6.81 9.73 8.44
C GLY A 63 -6.25 10.34 7.16
N ALA A 64 -6.47 11.64 6.95
CA ALA A 64 -5.96 12.37 5.78
C ALA A 64 -4.42 12.39 5.69
N PHE A 65 -3.72 12.32 6.83
CA PHE A 65 -2.26 12.18 6.85
C PHE A 65 -1.80 10.74 6.63
N LEU A 66 -2.49 9.75 7.21
CA LEU A 66 -2.10 8.34 7.12
C LEU A 66 -2.39 7.73 5.76
N ASP A 67 -3.43 8.18 5.07
CA ASP A 67 -3.87 7.61 3.78
C ASP A 67 -2.77 7.66 2.72
N PRO A 68 -2.16 8.84 2.44
CA PRO A 68 -1.09 8.94 1.45
C PRO A 68 0.20 8.22 1.87
N VAL A 69 0.41 8.04 3.18
CA VAL A 69 1.57 7.32 3.72
C VAL A 69 1.39 5.82 3.53
N ALA A 70 0.22 5.27 3.87
CA ALA A 70 -0.08 3.85 3.75
C ALA A 70 -0.05 3.40 2.28
N ASP A 71 -0.60 4.20 1.37
CA ASP A 71 -0.58 3.93 -0.08
C ASP A 71 0.86 3.85 -0.64
N LYS A 72 1.65 4.91 -0.43
CA LYS A 72 3.04 4.98 -0.92
C LYS A 72 3.92 3.88 -0.35
N LEU A 73 3.75 3.54 0.94
CA LEU A 73 4.49 2.46 1.58
C LEU A 73 4.15 1.10 0.95
N MET A 74 2.88 0.81 0.70
CA MET A 74 2.46 -0.45 0.08
C MET A 74 3.10 -0.62 -1.31
N VAL A 75 3.03 0.42 -2.15
CA VAL A 75 3.60 0.40 -3.51
C VAL A 75 5.13 0.28 -3.46
N ALA A 76 5.79 1.06 -2.59
CA ALA A 76 7.25 1.00 -2.45
C ALA A 76 7.73 -0.38 -2.00
N VAL A 77 7.08 -0.98 -0.99
CA VAL A 77 7.40 -2.34 -0.52
C VAL A 77 7.21 -3.36 -1.64
N ALA A 78 6.09 -3.32 -2.36
CA ALA A 78 5.84 -4.23 -3.48
C ALA A 78 6.93 -4.15 -4.56
N LEU A 79 7.32 -2.92 -4.96
CA LEU A 79 8.38 -2.71 -5.94
C LEU A 79 9.75 -3.21 -5.43
N VAL A 80 10.10 -2.94 -4.18
CA VAL A 80 11.35 -3.41 -3.58
C VAL A 80 11.42 -4.94 -3.56
N LEU A 81 10.34 -5.62 -3.16
CA LEU A 81 10.28 -7.07 -3.16
C LEU A 81 10.38 -7.65 -4.59
N LEU A 82 9.73 -7.03 -5.57
CA LEU A 82 9.80 -7.44 -6.97
C LEU A 82 11.21 -7.28 -7.54
N VAL A 83 11.89 -6.16 -7.26
CA VAL A 83 13.29 -5.92 -7.64
C VAL A 83 14.22 -6.95 -7.02
N GLN A 84 14.01 -7.28 -5.75
CA GLN A 84 14.81 -8.30 -5.07
C GLN A 84 14.63 -9.67 -5.70
N ALA A 85 13.38 -10.08 -5.97
CA ALA A 85 13.08 -11.38 -6.55
C ALA A 85 13.49 -11.49 -8.04
N HIS A 86 13.40 -10.38 -8.78
CA HIS A 86 13.69 -10.31 -10.20
C HIS A 86 14.72 -9.20 -10.43
N ALA A 87 15.99 -9.52 -10.20
CA ALA A 87 17.14 -8.61 -10.36
C ALA A 87 17.43 -8.26 -11.83
N ASN A 88 16.45 -7.68 -12.51
CA ASN A 88 16.48 -7.31 -13.91
C ASN A 88 16.45 -5.78 -14.05
N LEU A 89 17.35 -5.23 -14.87
CA LEU A 89 17.44 -3.81 -15.15
C LEU A 89 16.10 -3.21 -15.63
N TRP A 90 15.35 -3.97 -16.42
CA TRP A 90 14.04 -3.56 -16.96
C TRP A 90 12.95 -3.39 -15.88
N LEU A 91 13.16 -3.96 -14.69
CA LEU A 91 12.26 -3.81 -13.54
C LEU A 91 12.83 -2.82 -12.52
N THR A 92 14.13 -2.89 -12.25
CA THR A 92 14.82 -2.00 -11.30
C THR A 92 14.74 -0.53 -11.69
N LEU A 93 14.94 -0.19 -12.97
CA LEU A 93 14.91 1.20 -13.42
C LEU A 93 13.53 1.85 -13.22
N PRO A 94 12.41 1.27 -13.71
CA PRO A 94 11.08 1.81 -13.43
C PRO A 94 10.77 1.89 -11.94
N ALA A 95 11.11 0.85 -11.16
CA ALA A 95 10.87 0.82 -9.73
C ALA A 95 11.57 1.99 -9.01
N ALA A 96 12.85 2.24 -9.32
CA ALA A 96 13.61 3.34 -8.76
C ALA A 96 13.02 4.72 -9.13
N VAL A 97 12.57 4.89 -10.39
CA VAL A 97 11.93 6.13 -10.84
C VAL A 97 10.61 6.38 -10.13
N ILE A 98 9.77 5.35 -9.98
CA ILE A 98 8.47 5.46 -9.28
C ILE A 98 8.69 5.85 -7.81
N ILE A 99 9.53 5.11 -7.09
CA ILE A 99 9.82 5.37 -5.67
C ILE A 99 10.44 6.76 -5.50
N GLY A 100 11.42 7.12 -6.34
CA GLY A 100 12.08 8.42 -6.27
C GLY A 100 11.10 9.57 -6.51
N ARG A 101 10.22 9.44 -7.51
CA ARG A 101 9.17 10.42 -7.82
C ARG A 101 8.21 10.61 -6.64
N ASP A 102 7.78 9.51 -6.01
CA ASP A 102 6.83 9.59 -4.89
C ASP A 102 7.46 10.18 -3.64
N ILE A 103 8.75 9.93 -3.37
CA ILE A 103 9.48 10.58 -2.28
C ILE A 103 9.58 12.09 -2.52
N VAL A 104 9.98 12.51 -3.73
CA VAL A 104 10.13 13.94 -4.07
C VAL A 104 8.81 14.68 -3.92
N ILE A 105 7.70 14.10 -4.39
CA ILE A 105 6.37 14.72 -4.28
C ILE A 105 5.88 14.75 -2.83
N SER A 106 6.31 13.82 -1.98
CA SER A 106 5.95 13.83 -0.56
C SER A 106 6.74 14.85 0.27
N ALA A 107 7.92 15.25 -0.21
CA ALA A 107 8.81 16.18 0.46
C ALA A 107 8.53 17.67 0.12
N LEU A 108 7.70 17.92 -0.90
CA LEU A 108 7.24 19.25 -1.34
C LEU A 108 5.86 19.57 -0.76
#